data_AF-A0A150S761-F1
#
_entry.id   AF-A0A150S761-F1
#
_cell.length_a   1.000
_cell.length_b   1.000
_cell.length_c   1.000
_cell.angle_alpha   90.00
_cell.angle_beta   90.00
_cell.angle_gamma   90.00
#
_symmetry.space_group_name_H-M   'P 1'
#
loop_
_entity.id
_entity.type
_entity.pdbx_description
1 polymer ?
#
loop_
_entity_poly.entity_id
_entity_poly.type
_entity_poly.pdbx_seq_one_letter_code
_entity_poly.pdbx_strand_id
1 'polypeptide(L)'
;MFDAPHGAVCAALLPAVLEVNLRALRARSPAHPALPRFDEIAALVTGRPGAGAAEGIAWVRELCRDLAVPGLRRYGMSEADLPAVVEKAKAASSMKANPLPLTDEELTEIAAASL
;
A
#
# COMPACT_ATOMS: atom_id res chain seq x y z
N MET A 1 14.22 -8.36 9.04
CA MET A 1 14.53 -7.15 9.82
C MET A 1 13.75 -7.20 11.13
N PHE A 2 12.46 -7.56 11.07
CA PHE A 2 11.60 -7.79 12.23
C PHE A 2 11.03 -9.21 12.18
N ASP A 3 10.66 -9.75 13.34
CA ASP A 3 9.92 -11.02 13.43
C ASP A 3 8.41 -10.72 13.38
N ALA A 4 7.86 -10.77 12.18
CA ALA A 4 6.46 -10.43 11.90
C ALA A 4 5.85 -11.45 10.92
N PRO A 5 4.62 -11.94 11.16
CA PRO A 5 3.93 -12.80 10.21
C PRO A 5 3.74 -12.09 8.86
N HIS A 6 4.09 -12.76 7.77
CA HIS A 6 4.05 -12.17 6.42
C HIS A 6 2.69 -11.54 6.09
N GLY A 7 1.59 -12.25 6.37
CA GLY A 7 0.23 -11.75 6.13
C GLY A 7 -0.10 -10.48 6.93
N ALA A 8 0.38 -10.35 8.16
CA ALA A 8 0.17 -9.16 8.96
C ALA A 8 0.93 -7.95 8.41
N VAL A 9 2.17 -8.16 7.94
CA VAL A 9 2.96 -7.11 7.27
C VAL A 9 2.26 -6.65 5.99
N CYS A 10 1.82 -7.59 5.15
CA CYS A 10 1.09 -7.26 3.92
C CYS A 10 -0.20 -6.49 4.20
N ALA A 11 -0.97 -6.90 5.19
CA ALA A 11 -2.23 -6.25 5.55
C ALA A 11 -2.00 -4.83 6.09
N ALA A 12 -0.99 -4.61 6.94
CA ALA A 12 -0.67 -3.29 7.48
C ALA A 12 -0.23 -2.29 6.39
N LEU A 13 0.50 -2.77 5.38
CA LEU A 13 1.00 -1.92 4.28
C LEU A 13 -0.06 -1.62 3.21
N LEU A 14 -0.99 -2.54 2.97
CA LEU A 14 -1.84 -2.52 1.77
C LEU A 14 -2.64 -1.21 1.57
N PRO A 15 -3.30 -0.61 2.59
CA PRO A 15 -4.03 0.64 2.40
C PRO A 15 -3.13 1.77 1.91
N ALA A 16 -1.96 1.95 2.54
CA ALA A 16 -1.01 3.00 2.19
C ALA A 16 -0.37 2.76 0.81
N VAL A 17 -0.05 1.50 0.49
CA VAL A 17 0.49 1.10 -0.82
C VAL A 17 -0.50 1.44 -1.94
N LEU A 18 -1.79 1.14 -1.77
CA LEU A 18 -2.81 1.44 -2.79
C LEU A 18 -2.96 2.96 -2.99
N GLU A 19 -2.99 3.72 -1.91
CA GLU A 19 -3.17 5.17 -1.94
C GLU A 19 -2.00 5.88 -2.62
N VAL A 20 -0.77 5.53 -2.24
CA VAL A 20 0.44 6.10 -2.86
C VAL A 20 0.56 5.69 -4.31
N ASN A 21 0.30 4.43 -4.68
CA ASN A 21 0.33 4.01 -6.09
C ASN A 21 -0.71 4.73 -6.93
N LEU A 22 -1.96 4.87 -6.45
CA LEU A 22 -3.01 5.57 -7.17
C LEU A 22 -2.61 7.03 -7.42
N ARG A 23 -2.10 7.71 -6.39
CA ARG A 23 -1.63 9.10 -6.51
C ARG A 23 -0.45 9.22 -7.46
N ALA A 24 0.55 8.35 -7.32
CA ALA A 24 1.75 8.36 -8.16
C ALA A 24 1.41 8.09 -9.63
N LEU A 25 0.53 7.13 -9.91
CA LEU A 25 0.04 6.86 -11.27
C LEU A 25 -0.71 8.07 -11.84
N ARG A 26 -1.64 8.68 -11.10
CA ARG A 26 -2.37 9.87 -11.58
C ARG A 26 -1.43 11.03 -11.90
N ALA A 27 -0.39 11.23 -11.09
CA ALA A 27 0.54 12.35 -11.25
C ALA A 27 1.60 12.10 -12.34
N ARG A 28 2.16 10.89 -12.41
CA ARG A 28 3.35 10.59 -13.23
C ARG A 28 3.04 9.72 -14.45
N SER A 29 1.89 9.07 -14.51
CA SER A 29 1.49 8.19 -15.61
C SER A 29 -0.05 8.11 -15.77
N PRO A 30 -0.74 9.23 -16.07
CA PRO A 30 -2.21 9.30 -16.08
C PRO A 30 -2.90 8.42 -17.14
N ALA A 31 -2.15 7.93 -18.14
CA ALA A 31 -2.63 7.00 -19.15
C ALA A 31 -2.27 5.53 -18.87
N HIS A 32 -1.70 5.23 -17.69
CA HIS A 32 -1.25 3.88 -17.36
C HIS A 32 -2.44 2.91 -17.24
N PRO A 33 -2.37 1.70 -17.85
CA PRO A 33 -3.49 0.74 -17.86
C PRO A 33 -3.87 0.20 -16.48
N ALA A 34 -3.02 0.38 -15.46
CA ALA A 34 -3.36 0.00 -14.09
C ALA A 34 -4.38 0.95 -13.41
N LEU A 35 -4.50 2.22 -13.86
CA LEU A 35 -5.43 3.17 -13.24
C LEU A 35 -6.90 2.69 -13.22
N PRO A 36 -7.50 2.28 -14.36
CA PRO A 36 -8.88 1.77 -14.35
C PRO A 36 -9.05 0.49 -13.51
N ARG A 37 -7.96 -0.26 -13.24
CA ARG A 37 -8.02 -1.46 -12.39
C ARG A 37 -8.28 -1.15 -10.92
N PHE A 38 -8.00 0.06 -10.46
CA PHE A 38 -8.35 0.45 -9.09
C PHE A 38 -9.87 0.59 -8.92
N ASP A 39 -10.57 1.12 -9.92
CA ASP A 39 -12.04 1.18 -9.93
C ASP A 39 -12.64 -0.23 -10.06
N GLU A 40 -12.03 -1.10 -10.88
CA GLU A 40 -12.40 -2.52 -10.97
C GLU A 40 -12.29 -3.22 -9.61
N ILE A 41 -11.16 -3.04 -8.91
CA ILE A 41 -10.96 -3.59 -7.56
C ILE A 41 -12.02 -3.02 -6.60
N ALA A 42 -12.27 -1.72 -6.63
CA ALA A 42 -13.27 -1.09 -5.78
C ALA A 42 -14.67 -1.69 -6.02
N ALA A 43 -15.08 -1.89 -7.26
CA ALA A 43 -16.34 -2.52 -7.60
C ALA A 43 -16.43 -3.96 -7.09
N LEU A 44 -15.35 -4.74 -7.22
CA LEU A 44 -15.28 -6.12 -6.75
C LEU A 44 -15.40 -6.22 -5.22
N VAL A 45 -14.62 -5.44 -4.48
CA VAL A 45 -14.56 -5.57 -3.01
C VAL A 45 -15.79 -4.96 -2.32
N THR A 46 -16.37 -3.90 -2.91
CA THR A 46 -17.57 -3.26 -2.35
C THR A 46 -18.87 -3.88 -2.86
N GLY A 47 -18.83 -4.71 -3.91
CA GLY A 47 -20.01 -5.23 -4.59
C GLY A 47 -20.83 -4.16 -5.34
N ARG A 48 -20.27 -2.96 -5.55
CA ARG A 48 -20.97 -1.84 -6.22
C ARG A 48 -20.30 -1.51 -7.55
N PRO A 49 -20.95 -1.75 -8.71
CA PRO A 49 -20.36 -1.55 -10.05
C PRO A 49 -19.84 -0.12 -10.35
N GLY A 50 -20.26 0.89 -9.60
CA GLY A 50 -19.82 2.28 -9.76
C GLY A 50 -18.87 2.78 -8.67
N ALA A 51 -18.37 1.91 -7.80
CA ALA A 51 -17.43 2.31 -6.75
C ALA A 51 -16.09 2.75 -7.37
N GLY A 52 -15.61 3.93 -6.98
CA GLY A 52 -14.32 4.44 -7.43
C GLY A 52 -13.17 3.93 -6.57
N ALA A 53 -11.95 4.07 -7.09
CA ALA A 53 -10.69 3.68 -6.43
C ALA A 53 -10.58 4.13 -4.97
N ALA A 54 -11.00 5.36 -4.66
CA ALA A 54 -10.97 5.90 -3.31
C ALA A 54 -11.90 5.14 -2.34
N GLU A 55 -13.07 4.71 -2.82
CA GLU A 55 -14.01 3.89 -2.04
C GLU A 55 -13.45 2.47 -1.82
N GLY A 56 -12.77 1.91 -2.81
CA GLY A 56 -12.07 0.62 -2.67
C GLY A 56 -10.93 0.68 -1.64
N ILE A 57 -10.13 1.75 -1.65
CA ILE A 57 -9.06 1.96 -0.66
C ILE A 57 -9.65 2.14 0.75
N ALA A 58 -10.73 2.92 0.87
CA ALA A 58 -11.45 3.07 2.13
C ALA A 58 -11.95 1.72 2.64
N TRP A 59 -12.57 0.91 1.79
CA TRP A 59 -13.04 -0.43 2.13
C TRP A 59 -11.92 -1.33 2.64
N VAL A 60 -10.74 -1.33 2.00
CA VAL A 60 -9.57 -2.11 2.46
C VAL A 60 -9.09 -1.62 3.84
N ARG A 61 -9.06 -0.30 4.06
CA ARG A 61 -8.71 0.29 5.36
C ARG A 61 -9.69 -0.13 6.46
N GLU A 62 -10.99 -0.15 6.14
CA GLU A 62 -12.03 -0.62 7.06
C GLU A 62 -11.90 -2.12 7.35
N LEU A 63 -11.63 -2.94 6.34
CA LEU A 63 -11.39 -4.37 6.54
C LEU A 63 -10.19 -4.61 7.48
N CYS A 64 -9.09 -3.87 7.32
CA CYS A 64 -7.94 -3.98 8.23
C CYS A 64 -8.33 -3.64 9.68
N ARG A 65 -9.17 -2.61 9.87
CA ARG A 65 -9.70 -2.24 11.20
C ARG A 65 -10.59 -3.33 11.77
N ASP A 66 -11.52 -3.86 10.99
CA ASP A 66 -12.50 -4.86 11.44
C ASP A 66 -11.82 -6.19 11.78
N LEU A 67 -10.72 -6.52 11.09
CA LEU A 67 -9.86 -7.66 11.40
C LEU A 67 -8.81 -7.38 12.48
N ALA A 68 -8.80 -6.19 13.08
CA ALA A 68 -7.85 -5.75 14.09
C ALA A 68 -6.37 -5.93 13.66
N VAL A 69 -6.06 -5.64 12.40
CA VAL A 69 -4.70 -5.70 11.87
C VAL A 69 -3.84 -4.65 12.59
N PRO A 70 -2.77 -5.04 13.31
CA PRO A 70 -1.93 -4.09 14.01
C PRO A 70 -0.97 -3.39 13.03
N GLY A 71 -0.61 -2.14 13.35
CA GLY A 71 0.49 -1.43 12.70
C GLY A 71 1.86 -2.08 12.97
N LEU A 72 2.85 -1.73 12.17
CA LEU A 72 4.19 -2.34 12.21
C LEU A 72 4.97 -2.03 13.49
N ARG A 73 4.58 -1.01 14.28
CA ARG A 73 5.10 -0.79 15.63
C ARG A 73 4.89 -1.99 16.54
N ARG A 74 3.79 -2.73 16.35
CA ARG A 74 3.53 -3.96 17.12
C ARG A 74 4.63 -5.00 16.94
N TYR A 75 5.34 -4.96 15.81
CA TYR A 75 6.44 -5.88 15.48
C TYR A 75 7.82 -5.25 15.67
N GLY A 76 7.90 -4.09 16.34
CA GLY A 76 9.15 -3.45 16.70
C GLY A 76 9.73 -2.51 15.64
N MET A 77 8.96 -2.17 14.59
CA MET A 77 9.38 -1.14 13.64
C MET A 77 9.11 0.26 14.20
N SER A 78 10.06 1.17 14.00
CA SER A 78 9.97 2.58 14.39
C SER A 78 10.30 3.51 13.22
N GLU A 79 10.09 4.81 13.41
CA GLU A 79 10.48 5.83 12.44
C GLU A 79 11.98 5.81 12.12
N ALA A 80 12.82 5.43 13.09
CA ALA A 80 14.26 5.34 12.90
C ALA A 80 14.65 4.24 11.90
N ASP A 81 13.78 3.26 11.68
CA ASP A 81 14.02 2.15 10.74
C ASP A 81 13.62 2.49 9.30
N LEU A 82 12.87 3.58 9.08
CA LEU A 82 12.33 3.94 7.76
C LEU A 82 13.40 3.99 6.67
N PRO A 83 14.57 4.66 6.86
CA PRO A 83 15.59 4.70 5.81
C PRO A 83 16.09 3.29 5.42
N ALA A 84 16.29 2.42 6.40
CA ALA A 84 16.79 1.06 6.15
C ALA A 84 15.72 0.17 5.50
N VAL A 85 14.44 0.38 5.84
CA VAL A 85 13.31 -0.31 5.20
C VAL A 85 13.16 0.10 3.74
N VAL A 86 13.23 1.40 3.44
CA VAL A 86 13.13 1.93 2.06
C VAL A 86 14.25 1.38 1.18
N GLU A 87 15.49 1.40 1.65
CA GLU A 87 16.63 0.86 0.89
C GLU A 87 16.45 -0.64 0.57
N LYS A 88 15.96 -1.43 1.52
CA LYS A 88 15.67 -2.85 1.28
C LYS A 88 14.47 -3.06 0.38
N ALA A 89 13.44 -2.23 0.48
CA ALA A 89 12.26 -2.31 -0.38
C ALA A 89 12.64 -2.13 -1.86
N LYS A 90 13.49 -1.14 -2.17
CA LYS A 90 13.97 -0.89 -3.55
C LYS A 90 14.69 -2.09 -4.18
N ALA A 91 15.42 -2.86 -3.36
CA ALA A 91 16.13 -4.05 -3.81
C ALA A 91 15.22 -5.29 -3.93
N ALA A 92 13.99 -5.26 -3.40
CA ALA A 92 13.09 -6.40 -3.40
C ALA A 92 12.56 -6.71 -4.80
N SER A 93 12.53 -8.00 -5.16
CA SER A 93 12.03 -8.45 -6.47
C SER A 93 10.54 -8.12 -6.68
N SER A 94 9.75 -8.05 -5.61
CA SER A 94 8.33 -7.68 -5.66
C SER A 94 8.10 -6.28 -6.22
N MET A 95 9.05 -5.35 -6.04
CA MET A 95 8.93 -3.98 -6.56
C MET A 95 9.01 -3.92 -8.09
N LYS A 96 9.62 -4.93 -8.75
CA LYS A 96 9.72 -4.97 -10.22
C LYS A 96 8.36 -5.13 -10.89
N ALA A 97 7.39 -5.73 -10.21
CA ALA A 97 6.04 -5.93 -10.70
C ALA A 97 5.08 -4.80 -10.28
N ASN A 98 5.54 -3.82 -9.51
CA ASN A 98 4.71 -2.67 -9.16
C ASN A 98 4.40 -1.85 -10.42
N PRO A 99 3.18 -1.31 -10.60
CA PRO A 99 2.79 -0.60 -11.82
C PRO A 99 3.68 0.59 -12.17
N LEU A 100 4.35 1.17 -11.17
CA LEU A 100 5.23 2.31 -11.31
C LEU A 100 6.40 2.17 -10.33
N PRO A 101 7.66 2.46 -10.72
CA PRO A 101 8.73 2.58 -9.73
C PRO A 101 8.40 3.73 -8.78
N LEU A 102 8.35 3.41 -7.47
CA LEU A 102 8.10 4.39 -6.42
C LEU A 102 9.39 5.08 -6.01
N THR A 103 9.29 6.36 -5.66
CA THR A 103 10.44 7.13 -5.14
C THR A 103 10.70 6.80 -3.67
N ASP A 104 11.86 7.22 -3.16
CA ASP A 104 12.23 7.02 -1.75
C ASP A 104 11.24 7.73 -0.82
N GLU A 105 10.73 8.89 -1.22
CA GLU A 105 9.70 9.63 -0.48
C GLU A 105 8.37 8.88 -0.47
N GLU A 106 7.94 8.36 -1.62
CA GLU A 106 6.70 7.56 -1.73
C GLU A 106 6.79 6.27 -0.90
N LEU A 107 7.95 5.60 -0.90
CA LEU A 107 8.19 4.41 -0.06
C LEU A 107 8.24 4.76 1.44
N THR A 108 8.85 5.89 1.78
CA THR A 108 8.91 6.37 3.17
C THR A 108 7.52 6.69 3.68
N GLU A 109 6.68 7.33 2.86
CA GLU A 109 5.29 7.60 3.21
C GLU A 109 4.49 6.32 3.48
N ILE A 110 4.61 5.31 2.59
CA ILE A 110 3.98 4.01 2.79
C ILE A 110 4.41 3.41 4.12
N ALA A 111 5.72 3.36 4.38
CA ALA A 111 6.27 2.75 5.58
C ALA A 111 5.84 3.50 6.85
N ALA A 112 5.86 4.83 6.84
CA ALA A 112 5.45 5.67 7.96
C ALA A 112 3.95 5.56 8.26
N ALA A 113 3.10 5.52 7.22
CA ALA A 113 1.65 5.35 7.36
C ALA A 113 1.24 3.96 7.85
N SER A 114 2.18 3.00 7.86
CA SER A 114 1.95 1.61 8.26
C SER A 114 2.47 1.29 9.67
N LEU A 115 3.02 2.28 10.38
CA LEU A 115 3.54 2.14 11.74
C LEU A 115 2.44 1.90 12.78
#